data_AF-A0A1I1T639-F1
#
_entry.id   AF-A0A1I1T639-F1
#
_cell.length_a   1.000
_cell.length_b   1.000
_cell.length_c   1.000
_cell.angle_alpha   90.00
_cell.angle_beta   90.00
_cell.angle_gamma   90.00
#
_symmetry.space_group_name_H-M   'P 1'
#
loop_
_entity.id
_entity.type
_entity.pdbx_description
1 polymer ?
#
loop_
_entity_poly.entity_id
_entity_poly.type
_entity_poly.pdbx_seq_one_letter_code
_entity_poly.pdbx_strand_id
1 'polypeptide(L)'
;MKGPIAAPDGFNVFEDIFLWDEYGEIKEEVMNAIYMKPFFSYLVLADNFFCSVYWNDNIGYWCGELWGDEGYLNTYICDSPEEIKDEILEDYGDRIEE
;
A
#
# COMPACT_ATOMS: atom_id res chain seq x y z
N MET A 1 8.27 9.71 1.73
CA MET A 1 9.02 9.49 3.02
C MET A 1 8.92 8.02 3.39
N LYS A 2 9.87 7.43 4.14
CA LYS A 2 9.80 6.02 4.57
C LYS A 2 10.04 5.90 6.08
N GLY A 3 9.37 4.97 6.75
CA GLY A 3 9.56 4.74 8.18
C GLY A 3 8.80 3.53 8.71
N PRO A 4 9.15 3.01 9.89
CA PRO A 4 8.55 1.80 10.46
C PRO A 4 7.18 2.09 11.08
N ILE A 5 6.18 2.39 10.25
CA ILE A 5 4.79 2.64 10.67
C ILE A 5 3.95 1.43 10.28
N ALA A 6 3.45 0.68 11.25
CA ALA A 6 2.48 -0.37 10.99
C ALA A 6 1.09 0.20 10.72
N ALA A 7 0.23 -0.59 10.07
CA ALA A 7 -1.19 -0.29 10.02
C ALA A 7 -1.74 -0.15 11.46
N PRO A 8 -2.55 0.88 11.76
CA PRO A 8 -3.11 1.04 13.10
C PRO A 8 -3.97 -0.15 13.51
N ASP A 9 -4.01 -0.44 14.81
CA ASP A 9 -4.85 -1.50 15.36
C ASP A 9 -6.32 -1.33 14.94
N GLY A 10 -6.94 -2.44 14.52
CA GLY A 10 -8.35 -2.48 14.13
C GLY A 10 -8.63 -2.16 12.66
N PHE A 11 -7.60 -1.95 11.84
CA PHE A 11 -7.77 -1.92 10.39
C PHE A 11 -8.16 -3.30 9.85
N ASN A 12 -9.09 -3.34 8.90
CA ASN A 12 -9.53 -4.57 8.23
C ASN A 12 -9.34 -4.46 6.71
N VAL A 13 -9.24 -5.60 6.04
CA VAL A 13 -9.23 -5.62 4.57
C VAL A 13 -10.58 -5.13 4.03
N PHE A 14 -10.54 -4.26 3.02
CA PHE A 14 -11.73 -3.83 2.29
C PHE A 14 -12.10 -4.86 1.21
N GLU A 15 -13.14 -5.64 1.49
CA GLU A 15 -13.84 -6.53 0.55
C GLU A 15 -12.97 -7.50 -0.27
N ASP A 16 -11.71 -7.73 0.13
CA ASP A 16 -10.68 -8.46 -0.62
C ASP A 16 -10.49 -7.94 -2.07
N ILE A 17 -10.71 -6.64 -2.30
CA ILE A 17 -10.52 -5.98 -3.60
C ILE A 17 -9.22 -5.19 -3.61
N PHE A 18 -8.43 -5.34 -4.68
CA PHE A 18 -7.20 -4.56 -4.91
C PHE A 18 -7.50 -3.11 -5.31
N LEU A 19 -6.68 -2.18 -4.78
CA LEU A 19 -6.81 -0.73 -5.00
C LEU A 19 -6.50 -0.37 -6.46
N TRP A 20 -5.55 -1.06 -7.08
CA TRP A 20 -5.27 -0.95 -8.50
C TRP A 20 -6.07 -1.97 -9.31
N ASP A 21 -6.41 -1.61 -10.54
CA ASP A 21 -6.97 -2.53 -11.54
C ASP A 21 -5.88 -3.27 -12.33
N GLU A 22 -6.31 -4.05 -13.33
CA GLU A 22 -5.41 -4.84 -14.19
C GLU A 22 -4.53 -3.99 -15.12
N TYR A 23 -4.86 -2.71 -15.32
CA TYR A 23 -4.09 -1.76 -16.12
C TYR A 23 -3.15 -0.91 -15.26
N GLY A 24 -3.22 -1.05 -13.94
CA GLY A 24 -2.43 -0.27 -12.99
C GLY A 24 -3.03 1.11 -12.71
N GLU A 25 -4.32 1.32 -12.96
CA GLU A 25 -5.06 2.53 -12.56
C GLU A 25 -5.69 2.34 -11.18
N ILE A 26 -5.81 3.42 -10.40
CA ILE A 26 -6.46 3.39 -9.09
C ILE A 26 -7.98 3.34 -9.27
N LYS A 27 -8.62 2.39 -8.59
CA LYS A 27 -10.07 2.31 -8.46
C LYS A 27 -10.55 3.34 -7.45
N GLU A 28 -11.08 4.46 -7.93
CA GLU A 28 -11.53 5.58 -7.09
C GLU A 28 -12.54 5.13 -6.03
N GLU A 29 -13.42 4.17 -6.34
CA GLU A 29 -14.39 3.64 -5.38
C GLU A 29 -13.74 2.93 -4.19
N VAL A 30 -12.64 2.20 -4.42
CA VAL A 30 -11.89 1.53 -3.36
C VAL A 30 -11.10 2.57 -2.56
N MET A 31 -10.42 3.50 -3.26
CA MET A 31 -9.69 4.59 -2.62
C MET A 31 -10.59 5.40 -1.67
N ASN A 32 -11.77 5.80 -2.14
CA ASN A 32 -12.74 6.54 -1.34
C ASN A 32 -13.30 5.70 -0.18
N ALA A 33 -13.42 4.38 -0.33
CA ALA A 33 -13.89 3.48 0.72
C ALA A 33 -12.86 3.28 1.85
N ILE A 34 -11.57 3.38 1.55
CA ILE A 34 -10.49 3.25 2.55
C ILE A 34 -10.03 4.58 3.13
N TYR A 35 -10.21 5.69 2.41
CA TYR A 35 -9.78 7.02 2.87
C TYR A 35 -10.48 7.46 4.17
N MET A 36 -9.70 7.83 5.19
CA MET A 36 -10.21 8.17 6.54
C MET A 36 -11.11 7.11 7.18
N LYS A 37 -10.89 5.83 6.83
CA LYS A 37 -11.59 4.67 7.38
C LYS A 37 -10.58 3.66 7.92
N PRO A 38 -10.98 2.81 8.88
CA PRO A 38 -10.13 1.74 9.40
C PRO A 38 -10.09 0.55 8.42
N PHE A 39 -9.78 0.83 7.16
CA PHE A 39 -9.68 -0.17 6.11
C PHE A 39 -8.36 -0.02 5.35
N PHE A 40 -7.83 -1.14 4.89
CA PHE A 40 -6.75 -1.15 3.91
C PHE A 40 -7.20 -1.94 2.67
N SER A 41 -6.54 -1.68 1.56
CA SER A 41 -6.61 -2.49 0.35
C SER A 41 -5.20 -2.94 -0.01
N TYR A 42 -5.08 -3.89 -0.92
CA TYR A 42 -3.80 -4.47 -1.29
C TYR A 42 -3.29 -3.96 -2.64
N LEU A 43 -1.97 -3.98 -2.73
CA LEU A 43 -1.18 -3.87 -3.94
C LEU A 43 -0.27 -5.09 -4.00
N VAL A 44 -0.47 -5.93 -5.02
CA VAL A 44 0.44 -7.05 -5.33
C VAL A 44 1.40 -6.56 -6.39
N LEU A 45 2.69 -6.61 -6.10
CA LEU A 45 3.74 -6.16 -7.00
C LEU A 45 4.38 -7.32 -7.76
N ALA A 46 4.63 -8.42 -7.04
CA ALA A 46 5.11 -9.69 -7.55
C ALA A 46 4.62 -10.81 -6.60
N ASP A 47 4.82 -12.07 -6.99
CA ASP A 47 4.40 -13.25 -6.20
C ASP A 47 4.92 -13.22 -4.75
N ASN A 48 6.09 -12.60 -4.53
CA ASN A 48 6.76 -12.54 -3.23
C ASN A 48 6.75 -11.14 -2.60
N PHE A 49 6.06 -10.17 -3.21
CA PHE A 49 5.98 -8.80 -2.71
C PHE A 49 4.54 -8.33 -2.57
N PHE A 50 4.20 -7.97 -1.35
CA PHE A 50 2.85 -7.59 -0.96
C PHE A 50 2.84 -6.26 -0.23
N CYS A 51 1.91 -5.38 -0.60
CA CYS A 51 1.79 -4.07 0.02
C CYS A 51 0.35 -3.84 0.49
N SER A 52 0.20 -3.53 1.78
CA SER A 52 -1.07 -3.05 2.36
C SER A 52 -1.11 -1.54 2.25
N VAL A 53 -2.11 -1.00 1.56
CA VAL A 53 -2.30 0.43 1.34
C VAL A 53 -3.48 0.95 2.14
N TYR A 54 -3.24 2.00 2.92
CA TYR A 54 -4.23 2.59 3.81
C TYR A 54 -3.98 4.07 4.04
N TRP A 55 -5.04 4.78 4.44
CA TRP A 55 -4.91 6.14 4.93
C TRP A 55 -4.67 6.15 6.44
N ASN A 56 -3.66 6.86 6.91
CA ASN A 56 -3.36 6.98 8.33
C ASN A 56 -3.78 8.35 8.87
N ASP A 57 -4.93 8.40 9.54
CA ASP A 57 -5.51 9.62 10.11
C ASP A 57 -4.62 10.32 11.15
N ASN A 58 -3.74 9.58 11.84
CA ASN A 58 -2.90 10.17 12.89
C ASN A 58 -1.80 11.06 12.33
N ILE A 59 -1.31 10.74 11.14
CA ILE A 59 -0.24 11.50 10.47
C ILE A 59 -0.76 12.29 9.27
N GLY A 60 -1.94 11.93 8.73
CA GLY A 60 -2.56 12.62 7.60
C GLY A 60 -1.90 12.28 6.25
N TYR A 61 -1.51 11.02 6.05
CA TYR A 61 -0.82 10.55 4.84
C TYR A 61 -1.30 9.16 4.40
N TRP A 62 -1.08 8.86 3.12
CA TRP A 62 -1.19 7.50 2.60
C TRP A 62 0.02 6.69 3.01
N CYS A 63 -0.24 5.45 3.43
CA CYS A 63 0.76 4.50 3.88
C CYS A 63 0.71 3.25 3.02
N GLY A 64 1.86 2.79 2.53
CA GLY A 64 2.05 1.51 1.88
C GLY A 64 2.98 0.64 2.71
N GLU A 65 2.45 -0.33 3.43
CA GLU A 65 3.23 -1.26 4.25
C GLU A 65 3.69 -2.44 3.39
N LEU A 66 4.97 -2.47 3.05
CA LEU A 66 5.57 -3.46 2.16
C LEU A 66 6.14 -4.66 2.93
N TRP A 67 5.78 -5.83 2.45
CA TRP A 67 6.21 -7.14 2.94
C TRP A 67 6.83 -7.94 1.79
N GLY A 68 7.93 -8.64 2.10
CA GLY A 68 8.55 -9.62 1.22
C GLY A 68 8.61 -11.01 1.87
N ASP A 69 9.28 -11.96 1.21
CA ASP A 69 9.45 -13.34 1.71
C ASP A 69 10.07 -13.43 3.12
N GLU A 70 11.01 -12.55 3.42
CA GLU A 70 11.71 -12.50 4.72
C GLU A 70 10.95 -11.68 5.78
N GLY A 71 9.77 -11.17 5.45
CA GLY A 71 8.89 -10.41 6.33
C GLY A 71 8.79 -8.93 5.97
N TYR A 72 8.51 -8.11 6.99
CA TYR A 72 8.33 -6.67 6.84
C TYR A 72 9.59 -6.00 6.27
N LEU A 73 9.42 -5.13 5.28
CA LEU A 73 10.51 -4.39 4.67
C LEU A 73 10.49 -2.92 5.08
N ASN A 74 9.41 -2.20 4.75
CA ASN A 74 9.31 -0.76 5.03
C ASN A 74 7.86 -0.27 4.91
N THR A 75 7.58 0.92 5.43
CA THR A 75 6.32 1.64 5.17
C THR A 75 6.62 2.93 4.44
N TYR A 76 5.98 3.07 3.28
CA TYR A 76 6.06 4.24 2.42
C TYR A 76 4.97 5.21 2.83
N ILE A 77 5.33 6.47 3.04
CA ILE A 77 4.46 7.54 3.51
C ILE A 77 4.45 8.63 2.43
N CYS A 78 3.30 8.78 1.78
CA CYS A 78 3.13 9.55 0.57
C CYS A 78 1.91 10.48 0.64
N ASP A 79 1.92 11.54 -0.18
CA ASP A 79 0.80 12.48 -0.27
C ASP A 79 -0.36 11.86 -1.06
N SER A 80 -0.06 10.91 -1.94
CA SER A 80 -1.05 10.18 -2.73
C SER A 80 -0.76 8.67 -2.77
N PRO A 81 -1.78 7.82 -3.01
CA PRO A 81 -1.58 6.38 -3.15
C PRO A 81 -0.78 6.01 -4.40
N GLU A 82 -0.84 6.80 -5.48
CA GLU A 82 -0.06 6.60 -6.71
C GLU A 82 1.45 6.61 -6.42
N GLU A 83 1.91 7.57 -5.62
CA GLU A 83 3.32 7.71 -5.23
C GLU A 83 3.85 6.48 -4.48
N ILE A 84 3.01 5.73 -3.78
CA ILE A 84 3.43 4.52 -3.04
C ILE A 84 4.03 3.49 -4.00
N LYS A 85 3.36 3.24 -5.12
CA LYS A 85 3.80 2.24 -6.09
C LYS A 85 5.13 2.67 -6.72
N ASP A 86 5.22 3.93 -7.12
CA ASP A 86 6.42 4.50 -7.74
C ASP A 86 7.63 4.42 -6.80
N GLU A 87 7.45 4.79 -5.53
CA GLU A 87 8.51 4.73 -4.51
C GLU A 87 8.96 3.31 -4.19
N ILE A 88 8.04 2.33 -4.21
CA ILE A 88 8.40 0.92 -4.02
C ILE A 88 9.19 0.40 -5.22
N LEU A 89 8.77 0.73 -6.45
CA LEU A 89 9.46 0.31 -7.66
C LEU A 89 10.84 0.97 -7.79
N GLU A 90 11.03 2.19 -7.29
CA GLU A 90 12.35 2.81 -7.22
C GLU A 90 13.32 2.03 -6.32
N ASP A 91 12.84 1.50 -5.19
CA ASP A 91 13.69 0.75 -4.25
C ASP A 91 13.86 -0.73 -4.62
N TYR A 92 12.82 -1.36 -5.18
CA TYR A 92 12.71 -2.82 -5.33
C TYR A 92 12.39 -3.28 -6.75
N GLY A 93 12.29 -2.38 -7.74
CA GLY A 93 11.88 -2.71 -9.11
C GLY A 93 12.68 -3.86 -9.72
N ASP A 94 14.01 -3.83 -9.58
CA ASP A 94 14.91 -4.89 -10.07
C ASP A 94 14.58 -6.28 -9.49
N ARG A 95 14.01 -6.37 -8.28
CA ARG A 95 13.65 -7.62 -7.60
C ARG A 95 12.21 -8.05 -7.84
N ILE A 96 11.36 -7.12 -8.28
CA ILE A 96 9.95 -7.34 -8.58
C ILE A 96 9.80 -7.85 -10.03
N GLU A 97 10.71 -7.47 -10.92
CA GLU A 97 10.72 -7.86 -12.33
C GLU A 97 11.51 -9.17 -12.63
N GLU A 98 12.17 -9.77 -11.62
CA GLU A 98 12.88 -11.06 -11.70
C GLU A 98 11.96 -12.28 -11.69
#